data_AF-A0A6A0JTF0-F1
#
_entry.id   AF-A0A6A0JTF0-F1
#
_cell.length_a   1.000
_cell.length_b   1.000
_cell.length_c   1.000
_cell.angle_alpha   90.00
_cell.angle_beta   90.00
_cell.angle_gamma   90.00
#
_symmetry.space_group_name_H-M   'P 1'
#
loop_
_entity.id
_entity.type
_entity.pdbx_description
1 polymer ?
#
loop_
_entity_poly.entity_id
_entity_poly.type
_entity_poly.pdbx_seq_one_letter_code
_entity_poly.pdbx_strand_id
1 'polypeptide(L)'
;MAIEESQSAVDDYLQSDNSIDNLEFLLGKTENVLPLIDEDIDSVILDPPRLGCHPNVINSILIKKPTKLAYVSCDPESLARDLNLLVKGGYKIKNIQPIDMFPQTYHVESITILEIN
;
A
#
# COMPACT_ATOMS: atom_id res chain seq x y z
N MET A 1 -0.47 1.37 -12.56
CA MET A 1 -1.78 0.81 -12.19
C MET A 1 -2.11 1.21 -10.75
N ALA A 2 -3.38 1.46 -10.46
CA ALA A 2 -3.92 1.70 -9.13
C ALA A 2 -5.14 0.79 -8.90
N ILE A 3 -5.36 0.34 -7.66
CA ILE A 3 -6.54 -0.42 -7.25
C ILE A 3 -7.32 0.46 -6.27
N GLU A 4 -8.61 0.68 -6.53
CA GLU A 4 -9.48 1.54 -5.73
C GLU A 4 -10.89 0.93 -5.67
N GLU A 5 -11.53 0.89 -4.49
CA GLU A 5 -12.88 0.33 -4.34
C GLU A 5 -13.99 1.34 -4.64
N SER A 6 -13.71 2.62 -4.43
CA SER A 6 -14.67 3.70 -4.56
C SER A 6 -14.75 4.21 -6.00
N GLN A 7 -15.86 3.93 -6.67
CA GLN A 7 -16.13 4.46 -8.01
C GLN A 7 -16.05 5.99 -8.03
N SER A 8 -16.55 6.66 -6.99
CA SER A 8 -16.52 8.12 -6.96
C SER A 8 -15.09 8.66 -6.89
N ALA A 9 -14.17 7.98 -6.20
CA ALA A 9 -12.77 8.40 -6.14
C ALA A 9 -12.07 8.23 -7.50
N VAL A 10 -12.40 7.17 -8.24
CA VAL A 10 -11.91 6.97 -9.61
C VAL A 10 -12.48 8.03 -10.54
N ASP A 11 -13.77 8.32 -10.45
CA ASP A 11 -14.43 9.35 -11.27
C ASP A 11 -13.85 10.75 -11.00
N ASP A 12 -13.60 11.08 -9.73
CA ASP A 12 -12.96 12.33 -9.32
C ASP A 12 -11.57 12.49 -9.95
N TYR A 13 -10.78 11.42 -10.03
CA TYR A 13 -9.49 11.44 -10.73
C TYR A 13 -9.66 11.63 -12.24
N LEU A 14 -10.55 10.86 -12.87
CA LEU A 14 -10.76 10.88 -14.32
C LEU A 14 -11.29 12.22 -14.84
N GLN A 15 -12.00 12.98 -13.99
CA GLN A 15 -12.49 14.31 -14.32
C GLN A 15 -11.48 15.42 -14.03
N SER A 16 -10.34 15.10 -13.38
CA SER A 16 -9.31 16.09 -13.09
C SER A 16 -8.47 16.41 -14.35
N ASP A 17 -8.00 17.65 -14.45
CA ASP A 17 -7.05 18.07 -15.50
C ASP A 17 -5.65 17.45 -15.35
N ASN A 18 -5.46 16.52 -14.39
CA ASN A 18 -4.19 15.89 -14.04
C ASN A 18 -4.10 14.42 -14.50
N SER A 19 -4.91 14.01 -15.48
CA SER A 19 -4.88 12.64 -16.01
C SER A 19 -3.49 12.29 -16.55
N ILE A 20 -3.00 11.09 -16.23
CA ILE A 20 -1.69 10.59 -16.66
C ILE A 20 -1.89 9.39 -17.60
N ASP A 21 -1.23 9.41 -18.75
CA ASP A 21 -1.43 8.43 -19.84
C ASP A 21 -1.04 6.99 -19.49
N ASN A 22 -0.18 6.78 -18.49
CA ASN A 22 0.31 5.47 -18.08
C ASN A 22 -0.30 4.98 -16.75
N LEU A 23 -1.51 5.45 -16.43
CA LEU A 23 -2.26 5.02 -15.26
C LEU A 23 -3.55 4.30 -15.65
N GLU A 24 -3.65 3.04 -15.22
CA GLU A 24 -4.88 2.24 -15.28
C GLU A 24 -5.43 2.05 -13.87
N PHE A 25 -6.75 2.21 -13.71
CA PHE A 25 -7.47 1.89 -12.48
C PHE A 25 -8.15 0.53 -12.60
N LEU A 26 -7.95 -0.31 -11.60
CA LEU A 26 -8.72 -1.53 -11.38
C LEU A 26 -9.71 -1.28 -10.24
N LEU A 27 -11.00 -1.23 -10.57
CA LEU A 27 -12.04 -0.99 -9.57
C LEU A 27 -12.30 -2.26 -8.74
N GLY A 28 -12.16 -2.15 -7.43
CA GLY A 28 -12.52 -3.19 -6.49
C GLY A 28 -11.63 -3.20 -5.25
N LYS A 29 -11.95 -4.10 -4.33
CA LYS A 29 -11.17 -4.26 -3.10
C LYS A 29 -9.79 -4.86 -3.41
N THR A 30 -8.75 -4.29 -2.83
CA THR A 30 -7.35 -4.73 -3.04
C THR A 30 -7.16 -6.21 -2.75
N GLU A 31 -7.79 -6.76 -1.71
CA GLU A 31 -7.72 -8.18 -1.37
C GLU A 31 -8.32 -9.13 -2.42
N ASN A 32 -9.19 -8.62 -3.29
CA ASN A 32 -9.85 -9.38 -4.34
C ASN A 32 -9.17 -9.17 -5.70
N VAL A 33 -8.67 -7.96 -5.97
CA VAL A 33 -8.10 -7.58 -7.27
C VAL A 33 -6.63 -7.95 -7.37
N LEU A 34 -5.81 -7.64 -6.35
CA LEU A 34 -4.36 -7.88 -6.39
C LEU A 34 -3.97 -9.36 -6.67
N PRO A 35 -4.68 -10.38 -6.16
CA PRO A 35 -4.40 -11.77 -6.52
C PRO A 35 -4.65 -12.13 -7.99
N LEU A 36 -5.46 -11.35 -8.72
CA LEU A 36 -5.88 -11.64 -10.10
C LEU A 36 -5.00 -10.99 -11.17
N ILE A 37 -4.12 -10.07 -10.76
CA ILE A 37 -3.14 -9.45 -11.65
C ILE A 37 -2.11 -10.53 -11.99
N ASP A 38 -1.85 -10.81 -13.27
CA ASP A 38 -0.87 -11.82 -13.69
C ASP A 38 0.51 -11.20 -13.95
N GLU A 39 0.56 -9.89 -14.17
CA GLU A 39 1.78 -9.15 -14.43
C GLU A 39 2.73 -9.17 -13.22
N ASP A 40 4.04 -9.20 -13.54
CA ASP A 40 5.09 -8.99 -12.57
C ASP A 40 5.05 -7.53 -12.07
N ILE A 41 5.11 -7.37 -10.75
CA ILE A 41 5.07 -6.06 -10.10
C ILE A 41 6.43 -5.79 -9.50
N ASP A 42 7.14 -4.78 -10.01
CA ASP A 42 8.47 -4.41 -9.48
C ASP A 42 8.38 -3.68 -8.14
N SER A 43 7.32 -2.89 -7.95
CA SER A 43 7.17 -2.00 -6.80
C SER A 43 5.70 -1.81 -6.41
N VAL A 44 5.44 -1.70 -5.11
CA VAL A 44 4.09 -1.47 -4.57
C VAL A 44 4.10 -0.28 -3.61
N ILE A 45 3.04 0.51 -3.64
CA ILE A 45 2.72 1.53 -2.63
C ILE A 45 1.42 1.08 -1.95
N LEU A 46 1.41 1.03 -0.62
CA LEU A 46 0.24 0.72 0.20
C LEU A 46 -0.10 1.92 1.07
N ASP A 47 -1.38 2.27 1.12
CA ASP A 47 -1.94 3.24 2.07
C ASP A 47 -3.27 2.68 2.62
N PRO A 48 -3.20 1.69 3.52
CA PRO A 48 -4.40 1.05 4.06
C PRO A 48 -5.08 1.91 5.12
N PRO A 49 -6.36 1.62 5.46
CA PRO A 49 -7.02 2.25 6.60
C PRO A 49 -6.32 1.90 7.92
N ARG A 50 -6.76 2.53 9.03
CA ARG A 50 -6.23 2.31 10.40
C ARG A 50 -6.16 0.84 10.85
N LEU A 51 -6.95 -0.05 10.25
CA LEU A 51 -6.90 -1.49 10.57
C LEU A 51 -5.67 -2.20 9.97
N GLY A 52 -4.90 -1.53 9.12
CA GLY A 52 -3.81 -2.09 8.32
C GLY A 52 -4.31 -2.82 7.08
N CYS A 53 -3.41 -3.54 6.41
CA CYS A 53 -3.74 -4.31 5.22
C CYS A 53 -4.59 -5.53 5.56
N HIS A 54 -5.53 -5.86 4.67
CA HIS A 54 -6.21 -7.15 4.72
C HIS A 54 -5.19 -8.30 4.57
N PRO A 55 -5.30 -9.43 5.29
CA PRO A 55 -4.32 -10.51 5.24
C PRO A 55 -4.04 -11.04 3.83
N ASN A 56 -5.05 -11.09 2.95
CA ASN A 56 -4.87 -11.51 1.57
C ASN A 56 -3.98 -10.55 0.75
N VAL A 57 -3.99 -9.24 1.06
CA VAL A 57 -3.09 -8.27 0.41
C VAL A 57 -1.65 -8.59 0.77
N ILE A 58 -1.37 -8.81 2.06
CA ILE A 58 -0.03 -9.21 2.53
C ILE A 58 0.39 -10.52 1.88
N ASN A 59 -0.49 -11.53 1.85
CA ASN A 59 -0.20 -12.81 1.19
C ASN A 59 0.13 -12.64 -0.29
N SER A 60 -0.65 -11.84 -1.02
CA SER A 60 -0.38 -11.57 -2.43
C SER A 60 0.96 -10.87 -2.65
N ILE A 61 1.35 -9.93 -1.79
CA ILE A 61 2.67 -9.29 -1.84
C ILE A 61 3.79 -10.30 -1.59
N LEU A 62 3.60 -11.23 -0.65
CA LEU A 62 4.60 -12.26 -0.36
C LEU A 62 4.73 -13.32 -1.47
N ILE A 63 3.65 -13.54 -2.24
CA ILE A 63 3.65 -14.42 -3.42
C ILE A 63 4.32 -13.71 -4.60
N LYS A 64 3.88 -12.48 -4.91
CA LYS A 64 4.35 -11.69 -6.05
C LYS A 64 5.75 -11.13 -5.87
N LYS A 65 6.18 -10.92 -4.63
CA LYS A 65 7.52 -10.45 -4.24
C LYS A 65 8.03 -9.22 -5.01
N PRO A 66 7.27 -8.11 -5.07
CA PRO A 66 7.82 -6.87 -5.59
C PRO A 66 9.12 -6.50 -4.88
N THR A 67 10.13 -6.10 -5.65
CA THR A 67 11.47 -5.80 -5.12
C THR A 67 11.46 -4.67 -4.10
N LYS A 68 10.53 -3.71 -4.25
CA LYS A 68 10.35 -2.55 -3.37
C LYS A 68 8.91 -2.39 -2.92
N LEU A 69 8.74 -2.02 -1.66
CA LEU A 69 7.45 -1.75 -1.06
C LEU A 69 7.53 -0.47 -0.24
N ALA A 70 6.66 0.50 -0.54
CA ALA A 70 6.39 1.65 0.31
C ALA A 70 5.08 1.41 1.05
N TYR A 71 5.11 1.47 2.38
CA TYR A 71 3.95 1.30 3.24
C TYR A 71 3.70 2.61 4.00
N VAL A 72 2.60 3.28 3.68
CA VAL A 72 2.08 4.45 4.39
C VAL A 72 1.16 3.96 5.51
N SER A 73 1.24 4.56 6.69
CA SER A 73 0.36 4.19 7.80
C SER A 73 0.13 5.33 8.78
N CYS A 74 -1.12 5.46 9.19
CA CYS A 74 -1.61 6.37 10.22
C CYS A 74 -1.70 5.73 11.62
N ASP A 75 -1.41 4.43 11.74
CA ASP A 75 -1.56 3.64 12.96
C ASP A 75 -0.34 2.73 13.19
N PRO A 76 0.52 3.06 14.18
CA PRO A 76 1.75 2.30 14.43
C PRO A 76 1.54 0.83 14.82
N GLU A 77 0.39 0.48 15.42
CA GLU A 77 0.13 -0.88 15.90
C GLU A 77 -0.16 -1.83 14.74
N SER A 78 -1.09 -1.44 13.86
CA SER A 78 -1.40 -2.19 12.64
C SER A 78 -0.22 -2.24 11.68
N LEU A 79 0.56 -1.15 11.56
CA LEU A 79 1.82 -1.15 10.82
C LEU A 79 2.78 -2.21 11.38
N ALA A 80 3.04 -2.22 12.69
CA ALA A 80 3.96 -3.17 13.31
C ALA A 80 3.53 -4.63 13.08
N ARG A 81 2.23 -4.92 13.14
CA ARG A 81 1.66 -6.24 12.83
C ARG A 81 1.98 -6.65 11.39
N ASP A 82 1.73 -5.76 10.43
CA ASP A 82 1.87 -6.08 9.01
C ASP A 82 3.35 -6.15 8.59
N LEU A 83 4.21 -5.27 9.12
CA LEU A 83 5.66 -5.34 8.94
C LEU A 83 6.23 -6.66 9.47
N ASN A 84 5.76 -7.16 10.61
CA ASN A 84 6.20 -8.45 11.14
C ASN A 84 5.88 -9.61 10.18
N LEU A 85 4.73 -9.59 9.50
CA LEU A 85 4.38 -10.59 8.49
C LEU A 85 5.26 -10.46 7.24
N LEU A 86 5.46 -9.23 6.75
CA LEU A 86 6.29 -8.96 5.57
C LEU A 86 7.76 -9.36 5.79
N VAL A 87 8.32 -9.03 6.96
CA VAL A 87 9.69 -9.38 7.33
C VAL A 87 9.87 -10.90 7.45
N LYS A 88 8.90 -11.61 8.05
CA LYS A 88 8.90 -13.08 8.06
C LYS A 88 8.84 -13.69 6.65
N GLY A 89 8.20 -13.00 5.72
CA GLY A 89 8.16 -13.37 4.31
C GLY A 89 9.41 -13.01 3.50
N GLY A 90 10.44 -12.44 4.13
CA GLY A 90 11.75 -12.18 3.51
C GLY A 90 12.07 -10.72 3.22
N TYR A 91 11.12 -9.81 3.42
CA TYR A 91 11.39 -8.38 3.26
C TYR A 91 12.30 -7.86 4.38
N LYS A 92 13.07 -6.82 4.07
CA LYS A 92 13.89 -6.07 5.03
C LYS A 92 13.41 -4.64 5.07
N ILE A 93 13.16 -4.13 6.27
CA ILE A 93 12.89 -2.71 6.50
C ILE A 93 14.19 -1.94 6.22
N LYS A 94 14.13 -0.99 5.30
CA LYS A 94 15.27 -0.11 4.93
C LYS A 94 15.18 1.25 5.57
N ASN A 95 13.98 1.80 5.71
CA ASN A 95 13.76 3.08 6.36
C ASN A 95 12.36 3.14 6.96
N ILE A 96 12.20 3.89 8.06
CA ILE A 96 10.91 4.28 8.63
C ILE A 96 11.00 5.77 8.93
N GLN A 97 10.12 6.56 8.31
CA GLN A 97 10.03 8.01 8.52
C GLN A 97 8.67 8.36 9.12
N PRO A 98 8.58 8.68 10.42
CA PRO A 98 7.42 9.31 11.01
C PRO A 98 7.20 10.74 10.47
N ILE A 99 5.95 11.14 10.32
CA ILE A 99 5.54 12.45 9.78
C ILE A 99 4.46 13.02 10.71
N ASP A 100 4.69 14.24 11.20
CA ASP A 100 3.69 14.98 11.96
C ASP A 100 2.71 15.68 11.00
N MET A 101 1.76 14.91 10.46
CA MET A 101 0.72 15.43 9.57
C MET A 101 -0.41 16.13 10.34
N PHE A 102 -0.56 15.82 11.63
CA PHE A 102 -1.60 16.35 12.50
C PHE A 102 -1.00 16.90 13.80
N PRO A 103 -0.35 18.08 13.76
CA PRO A 103 0.30 18.65 14.93
C PRO A 103 -0.67 18.84 16.10
N GLN A 104 -0.14 18.66 17.32
CA GLN A 104 -0.90 18.78 18.57
C GLN A 104 -1.99 17.70 18.75
N THR A 105 -1.90 16.60 17.99
CA THR A 105 -2.73 15.41 18.19
C THR A 105 -1.85 14.22 18.60
N TYR A 106 -2.46 13.09 18.91
CA TYR A 106 -1.74 11.84 19.16
C TYR A 106 -1.45 11.05 17.86
N HIS A 107 -1.95 11.51 16.71
CA HIS A 107 -1.78 10.82 15.44
C HIS A 107 -0.35 10.96 14.93
N VAL A 108 0.18 9.86 14.40
CA VAL A 108 1.49 9.82 13.75
C VAL A 108 1.32 9.10 12.43
N GLU A 109 1.55 9.82 11.34
CA GLU A 109 1.70 9.22 10.02
C GLU A 109 3.12 8.69 9.88
N SER A 110 3.31 7.68 9.04
CA SER A 110 4.63 7.17 8.75
C SER A 110 4.71 6.55 7.37
N ILE A 111 5.92 6.58 6.80
CA ILE A 111 6.25 5.87 5.58
C ILE A 111 7.37 4.89 5.90
N THR A 112 7.13 3.60 5.63
CA THR A 112 8.11 2.53 5.77
C THR A 112 8.52 2.02 4.40
N ILE A 113 9.82 1.98 4.13
CA ILE A 113 10.37 1.39 2.91
C ILE A 113 10.88 -0.01 3.23
N LEU A 114 10.41 -1.00 2.49
CA LEU A 114 10.87 -2.38 2.54
C LEU A 114 11.45 -2.79 1.19
N GLU A 115 12.43 -3.67 1.22
CA GLU A 115 13.02 -4.29 0.03
C GLU A 115 13.24 -5.78 0.25
N ILE A 116 13.14 -6.56 -0.81
CA ILE A 116 13.49 -7.99 -0.82
C ILE A 116 14.62 -8.21 -1.83
N ASN A 117 15.73 -8.81 -1.36
CA ASN A 117 16.91 -9.15 -2.15
C ASN A 117 17.07 -10.67 -2.22
#